data_AF-A0A0S7XJF0-F1
#
_entry.id   AF-A0A0S7XJF0-F1
#
_cell.length_a   1.000
_cell.length_b   1.000
_cell.length_c   1.000
_cell.angle_alpha   90.00
_cell.angle_beta   90.00
_cell.angle_gamma   90.00
#
_symmetry.space_group_name_H-M   'P 1'
#
loop_
_entity.id
_entity.type
_entity.pdbx_description
1 polymer ?
#
loop_
_entity_poly.entity_id
_entity_poly.type
_entity_poly.pdbx_seq_one_letter_code
_entity_poly.pdbx_strand_id
1 'polypeptide(L)'
;MRYLNSSELSKFHDSLLRMFGKHATNIGQDSWGFPSGINYCDTYSFNTKYGTLHVGHDDFTEAKRWWIPITLEEQVYGDQLPIAFEMCIPKTRNVQVSVHYAIDDNNIVYILHKGKFTVGHGSVSMSDFFDYYQKYPGKWQLMKFNYYDYLLLAKVNLVLADADFTQLLDSLAEFTRYIPNYKSNYRQ
;
A
#
# COMPACT_ATOMS: atom_id res chain seq x y z
N MET A 1 9.71 -2.51 19.30
CA MET A 1 9.43 -2.45 17.85
C MET A 1 10.68 -2.02 17.09
N ARG A 2 10.98 -2.66 15.96
CA ARG A 2 12.10 -2.35 15.06
C ARG A 2 11.66 -2.50 13.60
N TYR A 3 12.45 -2.01 12.65
CA TYR A 3 12.20 -2.33 11.24
C TYR A 3 12.40 -3.83 10.96
N LEU A 4 11.64 -4.37 10.00
CA LEU A 4 11.92 -5.70 9.46
C LEU A 4 13.30 -5.71 8.78
N ASN A 5 14.02 -6.82 8.92
CA ASN A 5 15.23 -7.08 8.16
C ASN A 5 14.91 -7.70 6.77
N SER A 6 15.92 -7.89 5.91
CA SER A 6 15.71 -8.39 4.55
C SER A 6 15.04 -9.77 4.47
N SER A 7 15.37 -10.68 5.41
CA SER A 7 14.77 -12.01 5.46
C SER A 7 13.29 -11.93 5.86
N GLU A 8 12.96 -11.08 6.85
CA GLU A 8 11.59 -10.85 7.28
C GLU A 8 10.75 -10.14 6.21
N LEU A 9 11.33 -9.16 5.50
CA LEU A 9 10.66 -8.49 4.38
C LEU A 9 10.32 -9.48 3.27
N SER A 10 11.25 -10.37 2.93
CA SER A 10 11.02 -11.43 1.94
C SER A 10 9.96 -12.41 2.42
N LYS A 11 10.02 -12.85 3.69
CA LYS A 11 9.03 -13.76 4.28
C LYS A 11 7.63 -13.14 4.32
N PHE A 12 7.51 -11.86 4.66
CA PHE A 12 6.25 -11.13 4.64
C PHE A 12 5.70 -11.04 3.21
N HIS A 13 6.55 -10.66 2.25
CA HIS A 13 6.21 -10.58 0.83
C HIS A 13 5.68 -11.93 0.30
N ASP A 14 6.41 -13.02 0.53
CA ASP A 14 6.02 -14.35 0.04
C ASP A 14 4.70 -14.81 0.68
N SER A 15 4.51 -14.50 1.96
CA SER A 15 3.25 -14.76 2.64
C SER A 15 2.10 -13.92 2.06
N LEU A 16 2.35 -12.67 1.68
CA LEU A 16 1.36 -11.80 1.04
C LEU A 16 0.98 -12.31 -0.34
N LEU A 17 1.96 -12.65 -1.17
CA LEU A 17 1.72 -13.18 -2.53
C LEU A 17 0.98 -14.52 -2.49
N ARG A 18 1.28 -15.38 -1.52
CA ARG A 18 0.49 -16.60 -1.27
C ARG A 18 -0.96 -16.29 -0.92
N MET A 19 -1.22 -15.24 -0.12
CA MET A 19 -2.59 -14.83 0.19
C MET A 19 -3.31 -14.27 -1.04
N PHE A 20 -2.61 -13.56 -1.93
CA PHE A 20 -3.17 -13.14 -3.21
C PHE A 20 -3.63 -14.35 -4.03
N GLY A 21 -2.75 -15.34 -4.23
CA GLY A 21 -3.11 -16.56 -4.96
C GLY A 21 -4.22 -17.39 -4.31
N LYS A 22 -4.43 -17.26 -3.00
CA LYS A 22 -5.48 -17.98 -2.28
C LYS A 22 -6.86 -17.31 -2.36
N HIS A 23 -6.90 -15.98 -2.29
CA HIS A 23 -8.14 -15.22 -2.05
C HIS A 23 -8.57 -14.33 -3.22
N ALA A 24 -7.68 -14.07 -4.18
CA ALA A 24 -7.99 -13.23 -5.32
C ALA A 24 -8.57 -14.00 -6.50
N THR A 25 -9.31 -13.29 -7.34
CA THR A 25 -9.38 -13.63 -8.77
C THR A 25 -8.11 -13.13 -9.45
N ASN A 26 -7.31 -14.03 -10.03
CA ASN A 26 -6.13 -13.65 -10.82
C ASN A 26 -6.58 -13.19 -12.22
N ILE A 27 -6.30 -11.93 -12.54
CA ILE A 27 -6.63 -11.31 -13.84
C ILE A 27 -5.53 -11.54 -14.87
N GLY A 28 -4.33 -11.94 -14.43
CA GLY A 28 -3.13 -12.03 -15.25
C GLY A 28 -2.40 -10.70 -15.32
N GLN A 29 -1.67 -10.46 -16.41
CA GLN A 29 -0.99 -9.19 -16.62
C GLN A 29 -1.96 -8.13 -17.12
N ASP A 30 -1.97 -6.98 -16.44
CA ASP A 30 -2.76 -5.81 -16.85
C ASP A 30 -1.90 -4.56 -16.84
N SER A 31 -2.36 -3.52 -17.51
CA SER A 31 -1.65 -2.26 -17.68
C SER A 31 -1.98 -1.27 -16.56
N TRP A 32 -0.95 -0.83 -15.84
CA TRP A 32 -1.06 0.13 -14.75
C TRP A 32 -0.42 1.46 -15.14
N GLY A 33 -1.15 2.56 -14.93
CA GLY A 33 -0.66 3.90 -15.21
C GLY A 33 0.45 4.30 -14.24
N PHE A 34 1.66 4.52 -14.76
CA PHE A 34 2.87 4.83 -13.99
C PHE A 34 3.42 6.23 -14.36
N PRO A 35 4.16 6.94 -13.49
CA PRO A 35 4.65 8.29 -13.82
C PRO A 35 5.48 8.38 -15.11
N SER A 36 6.15 7.30 -15.51
CA SER A 36 6.92 7.22 -16.76
C SER A 36 6.18 6.54 -17.93
N GLY A 37 4.87 6.28 -17.81
CA GLY A 37 4.06 5.65 -18.85
C GLY A 37 3.19 4.52 -18.31
N ILE A 38 3.39 3.32 -18.84
CA ILE A 38 2.61 2.12 -18.48
C ILE A 38 3.57 1.11 -17.87
N ASN A 39 3.15 0.44 -16.81
CA ASN A 39 3.81 -0.78 -16.35
C ASN A 39 2.84 -1.96 -16.40
N TYR A 40 3.27 -3.09 -16.94
CA TYR A 40 2.48 -4.32 -16.98
C TYR A 40 2.83 -5.17 -15.77
N CYS A 41 1.84 -5.53 -14.95
CA CYS A 41 2.10 -6.32 -13.75
C CYS A 41 0.98 -7.30 -13.43
N ASP A 42 1.31 -8.35 -12.67
CA ASP A 42 0.35 -9.36 -12.27
C ASP A 42 -0.75 -8.72 -11.42
N THR A 43 -2.00 -8.89 -11.82
CA THR A 43 -3.13 -8.18 -11.26
C THR A 43 -4.11 -9.14 -10.59
N TYR A 44 -4.46 -8.80 -9.35
CA TYR A 44 -5.32 -9.58 -8.47
C TYR A 44 -6.54 -8.74 -8.08
N SER A 45 -7.73 -9.31 -8.20
CA SER A 45 -8.99 -8.66 -7.83
C SER A 45 -9.59 -9.28 -6.58
N PHE A 46 -9.99 -8.43 -5.65
CA PHE A 46 -10.65 -8.81 -4.39
C PHE A 46 -11.98 -8.08 -4.26
N ASN A 47 -13.06 -8.81 -4.01
CA ASN A 47 -14.35 -8.22 -3.70
C ASN A 47 -14.35 -7.77 -2.24
N THR A 48 -14.42 -6.45 -2.02
CA THR A 48 -14.53 -5.87 -0.69
C THR A 48 -15.90 -5.22 -0.51
N LYS A 49 -16.26 -4.88 0.73
CA LYS A 49 -17.48 -4.08 0.99
C LYS A 49 -17.44 -2.67 0.39
N TYR A 50 -16.26 -2.24 -0.09
CA TYR A 50 -16.04 -0.93 -0.70
C TYR A 50 -15.97 -0.99 -2.24
N GLY A 51 -16.17 -2.16 -2.84
CA GLY A 51 -16.03 -2.41 -4.28
C GLY A 51 -14.91 -3.41 -4.60
N THR A 52 -14.64 -3.59 -5.88
CA THR A 52 -13.55 -4.46 -6.35
C THR A 52 -12.21 -3.75 -6.18
N LEU A 53 -11.37 -4.28 -5.29
CA LEU A 53 -10.00 -3.82 -5.10
C LEU A 53 -9.09 -4.55 -6.09
N HIS A 54 -8.41 -3.80 -6.95
CA HIS A 54 -7.36 -4.32 -7.79
C HIS A 54 -6.02 -4.06 -7.11
N VAL A 55 -5.18 -5.09 -7.07
CA VAL A 55 -3.83 -5.04 -6.51
C VAL A 55 -2.89 -5.62 -7.53
N GLY A 56 -1.94 -4.82 -8.00
CA GLY A 56 -0.87 -5.26 -8.87
C GLY A 56 0.32 -5.81 -8.07
N HIS A 57 1.19 -6.56 -8.74
CA HIS A 57 2.45 -7.01 -8.19
C HIS A 57 3.52 -7.07 -9.28
N ASP A 58 4.64 -6.39 -9.03
CA ASP A 58 5.82 -6.45 -9.88
C ASP A 58 7.12 -6.46 -9.06
N ASP A 59 8.16 -7.08 -9.60
CA ASP A 59 9.50 -7.09 -9.02
C ASP A 59 10.41 -6.06 -9.71
N PHE A 60 10.49 -4.86 -9.13
CA PHE A 60 11.43 -3.83 -9.58
C PHE A 60 12.84 -4.17 -9.09
N THR A 61 13.48 -5.09 -9.81
CA THR A 61 14.79 -5.65 -9.46
C THR A 61 15.87 -4.58 -9.32
N GLU A 62 15.93 -3.62 -10.26
CA GLU A 62 16.90 -2.52 -10.21
C GLU A 62 16.67 -1.58 -9.02
N ALA A 63 15.41 -1.28 -8.70
CA ALA A 63 15.02 -0.46 -7.55
C ALA A 63 15.03 -1.24 -6.22
N LYS A 64 15.36 -2.55 -6.25
CA LYS A 64 15.43 -3.46 -5.10
C LYS A 64 14.17 -3.44 -4.23
N ARG A 65 13.00 -3.48 -4.87
CA ARG A 65 11.70 -3.49 -4.19
C ARG A 65 10.66 -4.27 -4.98
N TRP A 66 9.71 -4.87 -4.27
CA TRP A 66 8.45 -5.29 -4.86
C TRP A 66 7.49 -4.11 -4.86
N TRP A 67 6.90 -3.87 -6.02
CA TRP A 67 5.97 -2.78 -6.27
C TRP A 67 4.54 -3.33 -6.31
N ILE A 68 3.67 -2.73 -5.50
CA ILE A 68 2.30 -3.20 -5.28
C ILE A 68 1.38 -2.00 -5.48
N PRO A 69 1.01 -1.66 -6.73
CA PRO A 69 0.03 -0.61 -6.99
C PRO A 69 -1.38 -1.07 -6.60
N ILE A 70 -2.20 -0.15 -6.11
CA ILE A 70 -3.52 -0.45 -5.58
C ILE A 70 -4.53 0.55 -6.14
N THR A 71 -5.70 0.05 -6.53
CA THR A 71 -6.83 0.87 -6.97
C THR A 71 -8.17 0.19 -6.70
N LEU A 72 -9.24 0.97 -6.75
CA LEU A 72 -10.61 0.47 -6.70
C LEU A 72 -11.26 0.65 -8.07
N GLU A 73 -12.12 -0.28 -8.45
CA GLU A 73 -12.85 -0.29 -9.73
C GLU A 73 -13.55 1.04 -10.04
N GLU A 74 -14.13 1.71 -9.03
CA GLU A 74 -14.76 3.04 -9.17
C GLU A 74 -13.81 4.14 -9.67
N GLN A 75 -12.50 3.88 -9.70
CA GLN A 75 -11.45 4.80 -10.11
C GLN A 75 -10.88 4.47 -11.48
N VAL A 76 -11.29 3.38 -12.14
CA VAL A 76 -10.73 2.96 -13.44
C VAL A 76 -11.34 3.78 -14.57
N TYR A 77 -10.51 4.54 -15.29
CA TYR A 77 -10.90 5.35 -16.44
C TYR A 77 -9.96 5.07 -17.61
N GLY A 78 -10.50 4.58 -18.73
CA GLY A 78 -9.73 4.25 -19.94
C GLY A 78 -9.10 2.86 -19.90
N ASP A 79 -8.06 2.66 -20.72
CA ASP A 79 -7.46 1.35 -20.98
C ASP A 79 -6.43 0.90 -19.92
N GLN A 80 -6.22 1.70 -18.87
CA GLN A 80 -5.20 1.46 -17.85
C GLN A 80 -5.80 1.56 -16.45
N LEU A 81 -5.33 0.69 -15.54
CA LEU A 81 -5.62 0.78 -14.13
C LEU A 81 -4.87 1.98 -13.51
N PRO A 82 -5.56 2.98 -12.95
CA PRO A 82 -4.90 4.11 -12.32
C PRO A 82 -4.42 3.73 -10.93
N ILE A 83 -3.34 4.36 -10.47
CA ILE A 83 -2.78 4.11 -9.14
C ILE A 83 -3.38 5.10 -8.15
N ALA A 84 -4.22 4.59 -7.25
CA ALA A 84 -4.67 5.38 -6.12
C ALA A 84 -3.50 5.66 -5.17
N PHE A 85 -2.79 4.58 -4.80
CA PHE A 85 -1.51 4.60 -4.12
C PHE A 85 -0.73 3.31 -4.36
N GLU A 86 0.52 3.29 -3.90
CA GLU A 86 1.40 2.12 -3.98
C GLU A 86 1.91 1.71 -2.60
N MET A 87 1.96 0.40 -2.37
CA MET A 87 2.83 -0.18 -1.36
C MET A 87 4.12 -0.64 -2.03
N CYS A 88 5.25 -0.29 -1.44
CA CYS A 88 6.53 -0.87 -1.85
C CYS A 88 7.05 -1.71 -0.69
N ILE A 89 7.37 -2.98 -0.92
CA ILE A 89 8.11 -3.81 0.04
C ILE A 89 9.58 -3.80 -0.42
N PRO A 90 10.49 -3.13 0.29
CA PRO A 90 11.88 -3.10 -0.14
C PRO A 90 12.56 -4.44 0.17
N LYS A 91 13.48 -4.90 -0.68
CA LYS A 91 14.24 -6.15 -0.48
C LYS A 91 15.30 -6.04 0.62
N THR A 92 15.66 -4.81 0.96
CA THR A 92 16.53 -4.44 2.08
C THR A 92 15.94 -3.25 2.80
N ARG A 93 16.32 -2.98 4.06
CA ARG A 93 15.84 -1.79 4.78
C ARG A 93 16.00 -0.52 3.93
N ASN A 94 14.90 0.13 3.61
CA ASN A 94 14.87 1.38 2.86
C ASN A 94 13.85 2.32 3.51
N VAL A 95 14.31 3.49 3.94
CA VAL A 95 13.46 4.48 4.62
C VAL A 95 12.87 5.54 3.67
N GLN A 96 13.24 5.50 2.39
CA GLN A 96 12.82 6.45 1.36
C GLN A 96 11.49 6.07 0.68
N VAL A 97 11.03 4.82 0.86
CA VAL A 97 9.71 4.37 0.40
C VAL A 97 8.58 4.96 1.25
N SER A 98 7.39 5.05 0.67
CA SER A 98 6.17 5.57 1.31
C SER A 98 5.66 4.68 2.45
N VAL A 99 5.85 3.38 2.34
CA VAL A 99 5.36 2.37 3.30
C VAL A 99 6.54 1.68 3.98
N HIS A 100 6.50 1.66 5.31
CA HIS A 100 7.50 1.05 6.16
C HIS A 100 6.90 -0.15 6.87
N TYR A 101 7.73 -1.15 7.13
CA TYR A 101 7.35 -2.37 7.83
C TYR A 101 8.17 -2.45 9.11
N ALA A 102 7.48 -2.45 10.25
CA ALA A 102 8.07 -2.62 11.56
C ALA A 102 7.51 -3.86 12.25
N ILE A 103 8.26 -4.47 13.16
CA ILE A 103 7.88 -5.69 13.88
C ILE A 103 8.11 -5.51 15.38
N ASP A 104 7.21 -6.05 16.19
CA ASP A 104 7.36 -6.15 17.65
C ASP A 104 7.90 -7.51 18.08
N ASP A 105 8.03 -7.71 19.40
CA ASP A 105 8.60 -8.94 19.97
C ASP A 105 7.63 -10.13 19.87
N ASN A 106 6.37 -9.90 19.45
CA ASN A 106 5.34 -10.91 19.23
C ASN A 106 5.19 -11.31 17.75
N ASN A 107 6.11 -10.90 16.88
CA ASN A 107 6.05 -11.09 15.42
C ASN A 107 4.87 -10.40 14.73
N ILE A 108 4.32 -9.34 15.34
CA ILE A 108 3.31 -8.50 14.71
C ILE A 108 4.00 -7.48 13.84
N VAL A 109 3.71 -7.54 12.54
CA VAL A 109 4.13 -6.58 11.52
C VAL A 109 3.15 -5.41 11.48
N TYR A 110 3.69 -4.22 11.64
CA TYR A 110 3.03 -2.94 11.52
C TYR A 110 3.34 -2.38 10.14
N ILE A 111 2.29 -2.19 9.33
CA ILE A 111 2.38 -1.59 8.00
C ILE A 111 2.10 -0.10 8.14
N LEU A 112 3.12 0.73 7.92
CA LEU A 112 3.15 2.13 8.30
C LEU A 112 3.28 3.03 7.06
N HIS A 113 2.27 3.85 6.77
CA HIS A 113 2.28 4.78 5.64
C HIS A 113 2.75 6.18 6.07
N LYS A 114 3.76 6.73 5.38
CA LYS A 114 4.41 8.03 5.69
C LYS A 114 3.64 9.26 5.21
N GLY A 115 2.46 9.07 4.66
CA GLY A 115 1.71 10.17 4.01
C GLY A 115 2.36 10.69 2.73
N LYS A 116 3.28 9.92 2.13
CA LYS A 116 3.91 10.27 0.85
C LYS A 116 3.16 9.60 -0.29
N PHE A 117 2.63 10.40 -1.21
CA PHE A 117 1.91 9.91 -2.38
C PHE A 117 2.48 10.53 -3.65
N THR A 118 2.53 9.74 -4.72
CA THR A 118 2.73 10.26 -6.07
C THR A 118 1.35 10.67 -6.62
N VAL A 119 1.21 11.92 -7.05
CA VAL A 119 -0.08 12.51 -7.45
C VAL A 119 0.06 13.13 -8.84
N GLY A 120 0.13 12.31 -9.90
CA GLY A 120 0.45 12.82 -11.24
C GLY A 120 1.82 13.52 -11.27
N HIS A 121 1.92 14.70 -11.92
CA HIS A 121 3.15 15.49 -12.07
C HIS A 121 3.78 16.05 -10.77
N GLY A 122 3.36 15.61 -9.58
CA GLY A 122 3.90 16.12 -8.30
C GLY A 122 3.85 15.12 -7.15
N SER A 123 4.74 15.33 -6.18
CA SER A 123 4.71 14.64 -4.88
C SER A 123 4.12 15.59 -3.84
N VAL A 124 3.24 15.10 -2.98
CA VAL A 124 2.80 15.88 -1.81
C VAL A 124 3.75 15.66 -0.65
N SER A 125 4.02 16.71 0.13
CA SER A 125 4.88 16.61 1.31
C SER A 125 4.19 15.81 2.42
N MET A 126 4.99 15.13 3.25
CA MET A 126 4.47 14.35 4.37
C MET A 126 3.77 15.25 5.40
N SER A 127 4.28 16.47 5.63
CA SER A 127 3.69 17.43 6.56
C SER A 127 2.29 17.84 6.13
N ASP A 128 2.11 18.19 4.85
CA ASP A 128 0.80 18.63 4.35
C ASP A 128 -0.25 17.52 4.48
N PHE A 129 0.15 16.27 4.25
CA PHE A 129 -0.73 15.13 4.46
C PHE A 129 -1.14 14.98 5.91
N PHE A 130 -0.20 15.03 6.86
CA PHE A 130 -0.53 14.84 8.27
C PHE A 130 -1.30 16.03 8.86
N ASP A 131 -1.03 17.25 8.40
CA ASP A 131 -1.81 18.44 8.77
C ASP A 131 -3.26 18.34 8.27
N TYR A 132 -3.46 17.83 7.06
CA TYR A 132 -4.80 17.53 6.54
C TYR A 132 -5.46 16.40 7.35
N TYR A 133 -4.75 15.30 7.60
CA TYR A 133 -5.29 14.14 8.31
C TYR A 133 -5.72 14.48 9.74
N GLN A 134 -5.01 15.39 10.42
CA GLN A 134 -5.41 15.86 11.75
C GLN A 134 -6.76 16.61 11.73
N LYS A 135 -7.10 17.29 10.64
CA LYS A 135 -8.35 18.02 10.47
C LYS A 135 -9.49 17.14 9.95
N TYR A 136 -9.16 16.15 9.12
CA TYR A 136 -10.10 15.26 8.46
C TYR A 136 -9.69 13.79 8.66
N PRO A 137 -9.72 13.28 9.90
CA PRO A 137 -9.18 11.96 10.19
C PRO A 137 -10.00 10.85 9.54
N GLY A 138 -9.28 9.86 9.00
CA GLY A 138 -9.83 8.53 8.72
C GLY A 138 -9.79 7.63 9.96
N LYS A 139 -9.97 6.31 9.76
CA LYS A 139 -9.93 5.32 10.85
C LYS A 139 -8.52 4.96 11.32
N TRP A 140 -7.47 5.33 10.58
CA TRP A 140 -6.10 4.88 10.84
C TRP A 140 -5.48 5.61 12.02
N GLN A 141 -4.83 4.85 12.90
CA GLN A 141 -4.14 5.41 14.04
C GLN A 141 -2.88 6.17 13.58
N LEU A 142 -2.72 7.40 14.10
CA LEU A 142 -1.44 8.12 14.03
C LEU A 142 -0.44 7.49 15.01
N MET A 143 0.75 7.18 14.51
CA MET A 143 1.81 6.55 15.28
C MET A 143 3.14 7.24 15.04
N LYS A 144 3.87 7.55 16.13
CA LYS A 144 5.27 7.96 16.04
C LYS A 144 6.20 6.76 16.08
N PHE A 145 7.11 6.69 15.12
CA PHE A 145 8.17 5.69 15.10
C PHE A 145 9.43 6.24 14.42
N ASN A 146 10.61 6.05 15.02
CA ASN A 146 11.88 6.47 14.44
C ASN A 146 11.87 7.90 13.84
N TYR A 147 11.36 8.86 14.62
CA TYR A 147 11.25 10.30 14.28
C TYR A 147 10.26 10.70 13.18
N TYR A 148 9.44 9.76 12.66
CA TYR A 148 8.38 10.07 11.71
C TYR A 148 6.99 9.79 12.30
N ASP A 149 6.01 10.56 11.84
CA ASP A 149 4.60 10.24 11.97
C ASP A 149 4.18 9.27 10.85
N TYR A 150 3.35 8.29 11.20
CA TYR A 150 2.79 7.31 10.27
C TYR A 150 1.30 7.16 10.48
N LEU A 151 0.60 6.79 9.42
CA LEU A 151 -0.66 6.06 9.54
C LEU A 151 -0.36 4.58 9.64
N LEU A 152 -0.88 3.96 10.69
CA LEU A 152 -0.88 2.52 10.81
C LEU A 152 -1.98 1.94 9.91
N LEU A 153 -1.60 1.40 8.75
CA LEU A 153 -2.53 0.76 7.83
C LEU A 153 -3.03 -0.57 8.39
N ALA A 154 -2.15 -1.40 8.93
CA ALA A 154 -2.54 -2.68 9.51
C ALA A 154 -1.52 -3.20 10.53
N LYS A 155 -1.99 -4.08 11.41
CA LYS A 155 -1.18 -4.96 12.27
C LYS A 155 -1.49 -6.40 11.87
N VAL A 156 -0.49 -7.16 11.47
CA VAL A 156 -0.68 -8.50 10.93
C VAL A 156 0.46 -9.40 11.37
N ASN A 157 0.27 -10.72 11.43
CA ASN A 157 1.39 -11.63 11.66
C ASN A 157 2.37 -11.63 10.48
N LEU A 158 3.66 -11.83 10.76
CA LEU A 158 4.70 -11.97 9.73
C LEU A 158 4.37 -13.04 8.70
N VAL A 159 3.74 -14.13 9.15
CA VAL A 159 3.06 -15.09 8.28
C VAL A 159 1.57 -14.82 8.37
N LEU A 160 1.01 -14.28 7.30
CA LEU A 160 -0.39 -13.87 7.24
C LEU A 160 -1.32 -15.08 7.39
N ALA A 161 -2.23 -14.96 8.35
CA ALA A 161 -3.44 -15.78 8.43
C ALA A 161 -4.58 -15.13 7.61
N ASP A 162 -5.62 -15.90 7.31
CA ASP A 162 -6.76 -15.41 6.50
C ASP A 162 -7.46 -14.20 7.13
N ALA A 163 -7.60 -14.19 8.46
CA ALA A 163 -8.21 -13.08 9.18
C ALA A 163 -7.37 -11.80 9.11
N ASP A 164 -6.04 -11.92 9.23
CA ASP A 164 -5.11 -10.79 9.12
C ASP A 164 -5.11 -10.22 7.70
N PHE A 165 -5.14 -11.11 6.71
CA PHE A 165 -5.18 -10.73 5.31
C PHE A 165 -6.48 -10.01 4.94
N THR A 166 -7.62 -10.51 5.42
CA THR A 166 -8.92 -9.86 5.21
C THR A 166 -8.95 -8.45 5.83
N GLN A 167 -8.44 -8.29 7.06
CA GLN A 167 -8.32 -6.99 7.71
C GLN A 167 -7.39 -6.03 6.96
N LEU A 168 -6.29 -6.55 6.41
CA LEU A 168 -5.40 -5.78 5.56
C LEU A 168 -6.15 -5.29 4.31
N LEU A 169 -6.83 -6.15 3.57
CA LEU A 169 -7.60 -5.76 2.38
C LEU A 169 -8.65 -4.69 2.66
N ASP A 170 -9.42 -4.85 3.74
CA ASP A 170 -10.42 -3.86 4.17
C ASP A 170 -9.78 -2.50 4.52
N SER A 171 -8.58 -2.52 5.10
CA SER A 171 -7.83 -1.30 5.37
C SER A 171 -7.31 -0.65 4.10
N LEU A 172 -6.75 -1.43 3.17
CA LEU A 172 -6.26 -0.93 1.88
C LEU A 172 -7.40 -0.35 1.04
N ALA A 173 -8.53 -1.04 0.92
CA ALA A 173 -9.68 -0.55 0.16
C ALA A 173 -10.23 0.77 0.73
N GLU A 174 -10.38 0.87 2.05
CA GLU A 174 -10.83 2.13 2.65
C GLU A 174 -9.80 3.25 2.45
N PHE A 175 -8.51 2.93 2.51
CA PHE A 175 -7.45 3.91 2.29
C PHE A 175 -7.43 4.39 0.84
N THR A 176 -7.63 3.48 -0.13
CA THR A 176 -7.84 3.79 -1.55
C THR A 176 -8.97 4.79 -1.76
N ARG A 177 -10.07 4.72 -1.00
CA ARG A 177 -11.18 5.68 -1.07
C ARG A 177 -10.90 7.02 -0.42
N TYR A 178 -10.13 7.00 0.67
CA TYR A 178 -9.75 8.21 1.40
C TYR A 178 -8.83 9.12 0.57
N ILE A 179 -7.89 8.53 -0.18
CA ILE A 179 -6.86 9.29 -0.89
C ILE A 179 -7.40 10.26 -1.95
N PRO A 180 -8.37 9.91 -2.81
CA PRO A 180 -8.98 10.86 -3.73
C PRO A 180 -9.57 12.08 -3.02
N ASN A 181 -10.24 11.89 -1.87
CA ASN A 181 -10.77 13.01 -1.08
C ASN A 181 -9.64 13.95 -0.62
N TYR A 182 -8.53 13.39 -0.15
CA TYR A 182 -7.34 14.18 0.19
C TYR A 182 -6.79 14.93 -1.05
N LYS A 183 -6.57 14.21 -2.16
CA LYS A 183 -6.00 14.78 -3.40
C LYS A 183 -6.86 15.91 -3.98
N SER A 184 -8.18 15.76 -3.96
CA SER A 184 -9.13 16.77 -4.44
C SER A 184 -9.17 18.03 -3.59
N ASN A 185 -8.99 17.91 -2.27
CA ASN A 185 -8.95 19.05 -1.36
C ASN A 185 -7.59 19.76 -1.36
N TYR A 186 -6.50 19.06 -1.67
CA TYR A 186 -5.16 19.66 -1.76
C TYR A 186 -4.86 20.33 -3.12
N ARG A 187 -5.56 19.93 -4.20
CA ARG A 187 -5.42 20.54 -5.53
C ARG A 187 -6.27 21.80 -5.74
N GLN A 188 -6.97 22.28 -4.70
CA GLN A 188 -7.65 23.58 -4.68
C GLN A 188 -6.71 24.66 -4.19
#